data_AF-A0A1Z5SDK8-F1
#
_entry.id   AF-A0A1Z5SDK8-F1
#
_cell.length_a   1.000
_cell.length_b   1.000
_cell.length_c   1.000
_cell.angle_alpha   90.00
_cell.angle_beta   90.00
_cell.angle_gamma   90.00
#
_symmetry.space_group_name_H-M   'P 1'
#
loop_
_entity.id
_entity.type
_entity.pdbx_description
1 polymer ?
#
loop_
_entity_poly.entity_id
_entity_poly.type
_entity_poly.pdbx_seq_one_letter_code
_entity_poly.pdbx_strand_id
1 'polypeptide(L)' 'MYRIVLFALSISLFSCVKKGNYTCTCSTSNVLIESVTYNNTNLKNAEDNCNTLTDRYRAADSSKLMPPVTCVVK' A
#
# COMPACT_ATOMS: atom_id res chain seq x y z
N MET A 1 48.82 0.58 24.04
CA MET A 1 48.83 0.92 22.59
C MET A 1 48.12 -0.21 21.83
N TYR A 2 47.54 0.08 20.66
CA TYR A 2 46.46 -0.64 19.90
C TYR A 2 45.07 -0.39 20.52
N ARG A 3 44.17 0.50 20.07
CA ARG A 3 43.82 1.16 18.80
C ARG A 3 43.31 0.23 17.68
N ILE A 4 42.01 0.45 17.39
CA ILE A 4 41.25 0.29 16.13
C ILE A 4 41.01 -1.17 15.69
N VAL A 5 39.90 -1.59 15.11
CA VAL A 5 38.75 -1.01 14.39
C VAL A 5 37.66 -2.09 14.48
N LEU A 6 36.38 -1.73 14.33
CA LEU A 6 35.46 -2.38 13.37
C LEU A 6 34.11 -1.67 13.51
N PHE A 7 34.00 -0.56 12.78
CA PHE A 7 33.19 -0.48 11.55
C PHE A 7 31.71 -0.34 11.89
N ALA A 8 31.33 0.92 12.13
CA ALA A 8 29.96 1.36 11.99
C ALA A 8 29.50 1.03 10.56
N LEU A 9 28.73 -0.05 10.40
CA LEU A 9 27.81 -0.20 9.28
C LEU A 9 26.60 0.70 9.57
N SER A 10 26.82 2.02 9.46
CA SER A 10 25.72 2.94 9.23
C SER A 10 25.26 2.73 7.79
N ILE A 11 24.48 1.68 7.57
CA ILE A 11 23.71 1.49 6.35
C ILE A 11 22.79 2.71 6.28
N SER A 12 23.24 3.69 5.51
CA SER A 12 22.48 4.88 5.18
C SER A 12 21.38 4.43 4.23
N LEU A 13 20.31 3.84 4.79
CA LEU A 13 19.04 3.59 4.11
C LEU A 13 18.35 4.94 3.91
N PHE A 14 18.96 5.80 3.08
CA PHE A 14 18.18 6.75 2.31
C PHE A 14 17.45 5.93 1.24
N SER A 15 16.43 5.18 1.69
CA SER A 15 15.39 4.71 0.78
C SER A 15 14.82 5.98 0.17
N CYS A 16 15.17 6.25 -1.09
CA CYS A 16 14.50 7.25 -1.89
C CYS A 16 13.03 6.83 -1.97
N VAL A 17 12.23 7.33 -1.02
CA VAL A 17 10.80 7.12 -0.99
C VAL A 17 10.26 7.91 -2.17
N LYS A 18 10.10 7.23 -3.31
CA LYS A 18 9.49 7.82 -4.51
C LYS A 18 8.06 8.19 -4.14
N LYS A 19 7.82 9.50 -4.06
CA LYS A 19 6.49 10.05 -3.91
C LYS A 19 5.90 10.25 -5.29
N GLY A 20 4.63 9.90 -5.44
CA GLY A 20 3.90 9.99 -6.69
C GLY A 20 2.41 9.99 -6.42
N ASN A 21 1.66 10.00 -7.52
CA ASN A 21 0.23 9.81 -7.48
C ASN A 21 -0.05 8.35 -7.80
N TYR A 22 -0.74 7.67 -6.90
CA TYR A 22 -1.04 6.24 -6.99
C TYR A 22 -2.56 6.09 -6.97
N THR A 23 -3.13 5.27 -7.85
CA THR A 23 -4.58 5.08 -7.93
C THR A 23 -4.95 3.67 -7.49
N CYS A 24 -5.66 3.56 -6.37
CA CYS A 24 -6.26 2.32 -5.93
C CYS A 24 -7.58 2.09 -6.67
N THR A 25 -7.72 0.95 -7.32
CA THR A 25 -8.90 0.57 -8.09
C THR A 25 -9.49 -0.68 -7.47
N CYS A 26 -10.70 -0.58 -6.92
CA CYS A 26 -11.46 -1.69 -6.35
C CYS A 26 -12.45 -2.23 -7.38
N SER A 27 -12.41 -3.53 -7.61
CA SER A 27 -13.29 -4.23 -8.55
C SER A 27 -13.84 -5.51 -7.96
N THR A 28 -15.04 -5.90 -8.38
CA THR A 28 -15.65 -7.19 -8.06
C THR A 28 -16.16 -7.83 -9.34
N SER A 29 -15.83 -9.10 -9.59
CA SER A 29 -16.23 -9.80 -10.81
C SER A 29 -16.02 -8.99 -12.11
N ASN A 30 -14.88 -8.29 -12.23
CA ASN A 30 -14.53 -7.38 -13.34
C ASN A 30 -15.38 -6.11 -13.48
N VAL A 31 -16.21 -5.78 -12.49
CA VAL A 31 -16.95 -4.52 -12.39
C VAL A 31 -16.18 -3.57 -11.48
N LEU A 32 -15.94 -2.34 -11.97
CA LEU A 32 -15.37 -1.27 -11.15
C LEU A 32 -16.38 -0.83 -10.08
N ILE A 33 -15.98 -0.92 -8.82
CA ILE A 33 -16.79 -0.42 -7.69
C ILE A 33 -16.37 1.00 -7.35
N GLU A 34 -15.07 1.20 -7.16
CA GLU A 34 -14.53 2.46 -6.68
C GLU A 34 -13.09 2.64 -7.19
N SER A 35 -12.70 3.90 -7.42
CA SER A 35 -11.34 4.27 -7.74
C SER A 35 -10.95 5.50 -6.94
N VAL A 36 -9.85 5.41 -6.20
CA VAL A 36 -9.36 6.47 -5.32
C VAL A 36 -7.91 6.78 -5.66
N THR A 37 -7.61 8.05 -5.94
CA THR A 37 -6.24 8.51 -6.20
C THR A 37 -5.63 9.09 -4.93
N TYR A 38 -4.52 8.50 -4.49
CA TYR A 38 -3.68 8.99 -3.41
C TYR A 38 -2.57 9.88 -3.99
N ASN A 39 -2.69 11.19 -3.78
CA ASN A 39 -1.75 12.17 -4.31
C ASN A 39 -0.53 12.35 -3.41
N ASN A 40 0.65 12.55 -4.03
CA ASN A 40 1.92 12.85 -3.35
C ASN A 40 2.23 11.89 -2.18
N THR A 41 1.92 10.61 -2.36
CA THR A 41 2.18 9.57 -1.36
C THR A 41 3.25 8.62 -1.86
N ASN A 42 3.72 7.73 -1.00
CA ASN A 42 4.64 6.68 -1.39
C ASN A 42 3.89 5.38 -1.69
N LEU A 43 4.49 4.49 -2.48
CA LEU A 43 3.84 3.24 -2.89
C LEU A 43 3.32 2.43 -1.70
N LYS A 44 4.14 2.26 -0.66
CA LYS A 44 3.75 1.48 0.53
C LYS A 44 2.52 2.07 1.24
N ASN A 45 2.47 3.39 1.39
CA ASN A 45 1.34 4.07 2.01
C ASN A 45 0.09 4.04 1.11
N ALA A 46 0.26 4.09 -0.22
CA ALA A 46 -0.83 3.87 -1.16
C ALA A 46 -1.39 2.45 -1.05
N GLU A 47 -0.51 1.44 -0.94
CA GLU A 47 -0.88 0.03 -0.73
C GLU A 47 -1.60 -0.17 0.61
N ASP A 48 -1.08 0.39 1.70
CA ASP A 48 -1.70 0.27 3.03
C ASP A 48 -3.10 0.93 3.07
N ASN A 49 -3.26 2.10 2.42
CA ASN A 49 -4.57 2.74 2.28
C ASN A 49 -5.54 1.93 1.40
N CYS A 50 -5.03 1.35 0.30
CA CYS A 50 -5.83 0.52 -0.60
C CYS A 50 -6.26 -0.80 0.06
N ASN A 51 -5.40 -1.40 0.89
CA ASN A 51 -5.72 -2.56 1.70
C ASN A 51 -6.78 -2.23 2.76
N THR A 52 -6.65 -1.08 3.43
CA THR A 52 -7.67 -0.60 4.37
C THR A 52 -9.03 -0.43 3.69
N LEU A 53 -9.04 0.08 2.45
CA LEU A 53 -10.26 0.18 1.65
C LEU A 53 -10.84 -1.21 1.31
N THR A 54 -9.99 -2.16 0.91
CA THR A 54 -10.37 -3.56 0.68
C THR A 54 -10.98 -4.20 1.93
N ASP A 55 -10.38 -3.96 3.11
CA ASP A 55 -10.85 -4.50 4.38
C ASP A 55 -12.21 -3.92 4.79
N ARG A 56 -12.54 -2.68 4.42
CA ARG A 56 -13.89 -2.12 4.62
C ARG A 56 -14.94 -2.91 3.85
N TYR A 57 -14.63 -3.28 2.61
CA TYR A 57 -15.52 -4.12 1.80
C TYR A 57 -15.64 -5.53 2.41
N ARG A 58 -14.54 -6.11 2.89
CA ARG A 58 -14.56 -7.40 3.61
C ARG A 58 -15.37 -7.37 4.91
N ALA A 59 -15.30 -6.28 5.67
CA ALA A 59 -16.07 -6.12 6.90
C ALA A 59 -17.59 -5.98 6.62
N ALA A 60 -17.95 -5.27 5.55
CA ALA A 60 -19.32 -5.15 5.07
C ALA A 60 -19.89 -6.49 4.55
N ASP A 61 -19.03 -7.39 4.05
CA ASP A 61 -19.36 -8.72 3.54
C ASP A 61 -19.79 -9.75 4.61
N SER A 62 -19.81 -9.36 5.90
CA SER A 62 -20.39 -10.17 6.98
C SER A 62 -21.87 -10.51 6.74
N SER A 63 -22.52 -9.84 5.79
CA SER A 63 -23.91 -10.05 5.41
C SER A 63 -24.06 -10.26 3.90
N LYS A 64 -23.96 -11.53 3.48
CA LYS A 64 -24.44 -12.09 2.18
C LYS A 64 -23.56 -11.85 0.94
N LEU A 65 -22.99 -12.95 0.42
CA LEU A 65 -22.97 -13.32 -1.00
C LEU A 65 -22.49 -12.25 -2.02
N MET A 66 -21.70 -11.26 -1.62
CA MET A 66 -21.07 -10.37 -2.60
C MET A 66 -19.76 -11.00 -3.10
N PRO A 67 -19.47 -10.89 -4.41
CA PRO A 67 -18.22 -11.39 -4.93
C PRO A 67 -17.06 -10.60 -4.30
N PRO A 68 -15.93 -11.27 -4.01
CA PRO A 68 -14.83 -10.66 -3.26
C PRO A 68 -14.34 -9.41 -3.96
N VAL A 69 -14.40 -8.27 -3.25
CA VAL A 69 -13.84 -7.02 -3.74
C VAL A 69 -12.32 -7.11 -3.70
N THR A 70 -11.69 -6.89 -4.85
CA THR A 70 -10.23 -6.85 -5.01
C THR A 70 -9.82 -5.44 -5.34
N CYS A 71 -8.97 -4.82 -4.52
CA CYS A 71 -8.39 -3.52 -4.80
C CYS A 71 -6.91 -3.62 -5.16
N VAL A 72 -6.49 -2.88 -6.18
CA VAL A 72 -5.10 -2.88 -6.69
C VAL A 72 -4.63 -1.44 -6.89
N VAL A 73 -3.42 -1.14 -6.44
CA VAL A 73 -2.75 0.15 -6.68
C VAL A 73 -2.09 0.15 -8.06
N LYS A 74 -2.30 1.22 -8.83
CA LYS A 74 -1.65 1.50 -10.12
C LYS A 74 -0.91 2.84 -10.09
#